data_AF-A0A409WHZ3-F1
#
_entry.id   AF-A0A409WHZ3-F1
#
_cell.length_a   1.000
_cell.length_b   1.000
_cell.length_c   1.000
_cell.angle_alpha   90.00
_cell.angle_beta   90.00
_cell.angle_gamma   90.00
#
_symmetry.space_group_name_H-M   'P 1'
#
loop_
_entity.id
_entity.type
_entity.pdbx_description
1 polymer ?
#
loop_
_entity_poly.entity_id
_entity_poly.type
_entity_poly.pdbx_seq_one_letter_code
_entity_poly.pdbx_strand_id
1 'polypeptide(L)'
;MTSEQTPRASIDPSRHGSIDAELKSLKLYSRRLQSLLTVHATELQVLQRLYYKNKNQHRGALFWRNVTEIRRFLERVEKLNLLDSINGLRSTFYDTTQKCRNDALQHIG
;
A
#
# COMPACT_ATOMS: atom_id res chain seq x y z
N MET A 1 8.36 -7.30 -17.81
CA MET A 1 7.42 -8.42 -17.96
C MET A 1 6.09 -7.82 -18.40
N THR A 2 5.74 -8.01 -19.67
CA THR A 2 4.46 -7.56 -20.23
C THR A 2 3.38 -8.54 -19.78
N SER A 3 2.57 -8.16 -18.79
CA SER A 3 1.43 -8.96 -18.37
C SER A 3 0.46 -9.07 -19.54
N GLU A 4 0.22 -10.29 -20.05
CA GLU A 4 -0.86 -10.55 -20.99
C GLU A 4 -2.18 -10.16 -20.33
N GLN A 5 -2.88 -9.19 -20.91
CA GLN A 5 -4.16 -8.73 -20.39
C GLN A 5 -5.26 -9.64 -20.93
N THR A 6 -5.92 -10.36 -20.04
CA THR A 6 -7.08 -11.18 -20.37
C THR A 6 -8.34 -10.32 -20.45
N PRO A 7 -9.07 -10.29 -21.58
CA PRO A 7 -10.29 -9.51 -21.70
C PRO A 7 -11.35 -9.92 -20.66
N ARG A 8 -12.04 -8.96 -20.05
CA ARG A 8 -13.14 -9.25 -19.10
C ARG A 8 -14.22 -10.16 -19.69
N ALA A 9 -14.45 -10.06 -21.01
CA ALA A 9 -15.41 -10.88 -21.73
C ALA A 9 -15.07 -12.38 -21.75
N SER A 10 -13.81 -12.77 -21.51
CA SER A 10 -13.41 -14.18 -21.41
C SER A 10 -13.64 -14.78 -20.01
N ILE A 11 -14.11 -13.97 -19.06
CA ILE A 11 -14.50 -14.42 -17.71
C ILE A 11 -16.01 -14.66 -17.73
N ASP A 12 -16.44 -15.79 -17.15
CA ASP A 12 -17.85 -16.12 -16.93
C ASP A 12 -18.62 -14.91 -16.34
N PRO A 13 -19.66 -14.40 -17.04
CA PRO A 13 -20.48 -13.28 -16.57
C PRO A 13 -21.03 -13.44 -15.16
N SER A 14 -21.30 -14.68 -14.71
CA SER A 14 -21.79 -14.95 -13.36
C SER A 14 -20.81 -14.49 -12.26
N ARG A 15 -19.51 -14.44 -12.59
CA ARG A 15 -18.43 -14.06 -11.66
C ARG A 15 -18.16 -12.57 -11.61
N HIS A 16 -18.66 -11.80 -12.58
CA HIS A 16 -18.38 -10.37 -12.71
C HIS A 16 -18.79 -9.61 -11.44
N GLY A 17 -19.97 -9.90 -10.89
CA GLY A 17 -20.46 -9.24 -9.68
C GLY A 17 -19.60 -9.51 -8.46
N SER A 18 -19.13 -10.74 -8.28
CA SER A 18 -18.23 -11.12 -7.18
C SER A 18 -16.86 -10.44 -7.33
N ILE A 19 -16.28 -10.44 -8.53
CA ILE A 19 -15.00 -9.75 -8.80
C ILE A 19 -15.12 -8.25 -8.52
N ASP A 20 -16.18 -7.59 -8.98
CA ASP A 20 -16.40 -6.17 -8.74
C ASP A 20 -16.60 -5.86 -7.25
N ALA A 21 -17.26 -6.75 -6.50
CA ALA A 21 -17.39 -6.63 -5.05
C ALA A 21 -16.03 -6.74 -4.34
N GLU A 22 -15.19 -7.71 -4.72
CA GLU A 22 -13.85 -7.86 -4.16
C GLU A 22 -12.94 -6.66 -4.48
N LEU A 23 -12.99 -6.13 -5.71
CA LEU A 23 -12.24 -4.92 -6.07
C LEU A 23 -12.68 -3.68 -5.28
N LYS A 24 -13.98 -3.58 -4.96
CA LYS A 24 -14.51 -2.53 -4.06
C LYS A 24 -14.01 -2.73 -2.62
N SER A 25 -14.03 -3.95 -2.11
CA SER A 25 -13.47 -4.28 -0.80
C SER A 25 -11.98 -3.95 -0.73
N LEU A 26 -11.21 -4.30 -1.77
CA LEU A 26 -9.79 -3.99 -1.88
C LEU A 26 -9.52 -2.48 -1.84
N LYS A 27 -10.37 -1.66 -2.49
CA LYS A 27 -10.31 -0.19 -2.41
C LYS A 27 -10.60 0.33 -1.00
N LEU A 28 -11.55 -0.29 -0.29
CA LEU A 28 -11.84 0.07 1.10
C LEU A 28 -10.64 -0.28 2.01
N TYR A 29 -10.07 -1.48 1.85
CA TYR A 29 -8.92 -1.91 2.63
C TYR A 29 -7.67 -1.09 2.33
N SER A 30 -7.43 -0.66 1.07
CA SER A 30 -6.31 0.21 0.76
C SER A 30 -6.40 1.57 1.45
N ARG A 31 -7.61 2.15 1.55
CA ARG A 31 -7.84 3.39 2.32
C ARG A 31 -7.59 3.20 3.82
N ARG A 32 -8.05 2.09 4.40
CA ARG A 32 -7.79 1.76 5.81
C ARG A 32 -6.31 1.53 6.06
N LEU A 33 -5.65 0.79 5.18
CA LEU A 33 -4.21 0.56 5.24
C LEU A 33 -3.43 1.86 5.16
N GLN A 34 -3.80 2.79 4.27
CA GLN A 34 -3.18 4.11 4.20
C GLN A 34 -3.23 4.84 5.55
N SER A 35 -4.39 4.83 6.22
CA SER A 35 -4.52 5.46 7.54
C SER A 35 -3.64 4.78 8.59
N LEU A 36 -3.57 3.45 8.60
CA LEU A 36 -2.70 2.70 9.51
C LEU A 36 -1.22 2.94 9.25
N LEU A 37 -0.81 3.01 7.97
CA LEU A 37 0.57 3.29 7.58
C LEU A 37 0.99 4.72 7.96
N THR A 38 0.08 5.69 7.96
CA THR A 38 0.36 7.04 8.47
C THR A 38 0.67 7.04 9.97
N VAL A 39 -0.09 6.28 10.76
CA VAL A 39 0.18 6.11 12.20
C VAL A 39 1.52 5.41 12.40
N HIS A 40 1.74 4.30 11.70
CA HIS A 40 3.00 3.56 11.71
C HIS A 40 4.21 4.45 11.38
N ALA A 41 4.12 5.28 10.34
CA ALA A 41 5.21 6.20 9.97
C ALA A 41 5.51 7.21 11.07
N THR A 42 4.48 7.70 11.76
CA THR A 42 4.63 8.61 12.91
C THR A 42 5.35 7.91 14.07
N GLU A 43 4.95 6.68 14.41
CA GLU A 43 5.59 5.88 15.45
C GLU A 43 7.06 5.57 15.13
N LEU A 44 7.34 5.17 13.89
CA LEU A 44 8.70 4.93 13.42
C LEU A 44 9.56 6.20 13.54
N GLN A 45 9.04 7.36 13.18
CA GLN A 45 9.76 8.63 13.30
C GLN A 45 10.09 8.96 14.76
N VAL A 46 9.15 8.74 15.69
CA VAL A 46 9.38 8.92 17.13
C VAL A 46 10.48 7.97 17.61
N LEU A 47 10.41 6.69 17.23
CA LEU A 47 11.43 5.70 17.60
C LEU A 47 12.80 6.01 17.01
N GLN A 48 12.87 6.52 15.77
CA GLN A 48 14.13 6.95 15.15
C GLN A 48 14.78 8.10 15.93
N ARG A 49 13.98 9.09 16.36
CA ARG A 49 14.47 10.21 17.20
C ARG A 49 14.94 9.73 18.58
N LEU A 50 14.17 8.86 19.22
CA LEU A 50 14.55 8.25 20.50
C LEU A 50 15.83 7.43 20.36
N TYR A 51 15.93 6.62 19.29
CA TYR A 51 17.10 5.82 18.97
C TYR A 51 18.34 6.70 18.84
N TYR A 52 18.26 7.75 18.01
CA TYR A 52 19.37 8.66 17.77
C TYR A 52 19.87 9.32 19.06
N LYS A 53 18.96 9.77 19.94
CA LYS A 53 19.34 10.42 21.20
C LYS A 53 19.94 9.48 22.23
N ASN A 54 19.44 8.26 22.35
CA ASN A 54 19.72 7.39 23.51
C ASN A 54 20.62 6.18 23.19
N LYS A 55 21.03 5.97 21.93
CA LYS A 55 21.83 4.82 21.49
C LYS A 55 23.08 4.58 22.32
N ASN A 56 23.78 5.64 22.71
CA ASN A 56 25.06 5.53 23.41
C ASN A 56 24.89 5.44 24.93
N GLN A 57 23.75 5.87 25.48
CA GLN A 57 23.47 5.86 26.92
C GLN A 57 22.91 4.50 27.41
N HIS A 58 22.16 3.80 26.56
CA HIS A 58 21.44 2.60 26.96
C HIS A 58 21.85 1.34 26.20
N ARG A 59 23.02 1.34 25.53
CA ARG A 59 23.47 0.25 24.65
C ARG A 59 23.47 -1.14 25.31
N GLY A 60 23.72 -1.22 26.62
CA GLY A 60 23.71 -2.47 27.38
C GLY A 60 22.37 -2.83 28.05
N ALA A 61 21.37 -1.95 27.99
CA ALA A 61 20.11 -2.17 28.68
C ALA A 61 19.20 -3.14 27.91
N LEU A 62 18.55 -4.06 28.62
CA LEU A 62 17.63 -5.04 28.01
C LEU A 62 16.46 -4.37 27.29
N PHE A 63 15.90 -3.30 27.85
CA PHE A 63 14.82 -2.54 27.20
C PHE A 63 15.28 -1.92 25.87
N TRP A 64 16.56 -1.57 25.75
CA TRP A 64 17.11 -0.97 24.53
C TRP A 64 17.20 -1.98 23.37
N ARG A 65 17.41 -3.27 23.69
CA ARG A 65 17.27 -4.34 22.69
C ARG A 65 15.86 -4.38 22.12
N ASN A 66 14.84 -4.35 22.97
CA ASN A 66 13.44 -4.35 22.52
C ASN A 66 13.13 -3.14 21.64
N VAL A 67 13.58 -1.94 22.02
CA VAL A 67 13.43 -0.73 21.19
C VAL A 67 14.09 -0.90 19.81
N THR A 68 15.30 -1.48 19.78
CA THR A 68 16.02 -1.72 18.53
C THR A 68 15.29 -2.72 17.64
N GLU A 69 14.72 -3.78 18.21
CA GLU A 69 13.95 -4.79 17.49
C GLU A 69 12.63 -4.23 16.95
N ILE A 70 11.87 -3.48 17.76
CA ILE A 70 10.63 -2.83 17.30
C ILE A 70 10.93 -1.88 16.14
N ARG A 71 11.99 -1.05 16.25
CA ARG A 71 12.41 -0.16 15.18
C ARG A 71 12.72 -0.93 13.89
N ARG A 72 13.45 -2.04 13.97
CA ARG A 72 13.76 -2.91 12.82
C ARG A 72 12.50 -3.50 12.20
N PHE A 73 11.52 -3.90 13.02
CA PHE A 73 10.26 -4.43 12.54
C PHE A 73 9.46 -3.37 11.76
N LEU A 74 9.34 -2.16 12.31
CA LEU A 74 8.67 -1.05 11.64
C LEU A 74 9.37 -0.67 10.32
N GLU A 75 10.71 -0.62 10.30
CA GLU A 75 11.47 -0.40 9.05
C GLU A 75 11.21 -1.48 8.01
N ARG A 76 10.98 -2.74 8.42
CA ARG A 76 10.64 -3.82 7.48
C ARG A 76 9.23 -3.64 6.92
N VAL A 77 8.26 -3.25 7.74
CA VAL A 77 6.89 -3.01 7.29
C VAL A 77 6.85 -1.86 6.27
N GLU A 78 7.61 -0.79 6.49
CA GLU A 78 7.75 0.32 5.52
C GLU A 78 8.32 -0.18 4.18
N LYS A 79 9.37 -1.01 4.22
CA LYS A 79 10.02 -1.57 3.02
C LYS A 79 9.14 -2.49 2.19
N LEU A 80 8.09 -3.09 2.77
CA LEU A 80 7.16 -3.93 2.02
C LEU A 80 6.33 -3.14 1.00
N ASN A 81 6.24 -1.82 1.14
CA ASN A 81 5.46 -0.94 0.27
C ASN A 81 4.05 -1.48 -0.03
N LEU A 82 3.35 -1.93 1.02
CA LEU A 82 2.10 -2.69 0.92
C LEU A 82 1.00 -1.91 0.21
N LEU A 83 0.93 -0.60 0.44
CA LEU A 83 -0.10 0.24 -0.15
C LEU A 83 0.05 0.32 -1.67
N ASP A 84 1.26 0.61 -2.16
CA ASP A 84 1.54 0.66 -3.60
C ASP A 84 1.35 -0.70 -4.24
N SER A 85 1.73 -1.79 -3.54
CA SER A 85 1.53 -3.15 -4.02
C SER A 85 0.03 -3.47 -4.22
N ILE A 86 -0.82 -3.10 -3.25
CA ILE A 86 -2.27 -3.28 -3.35
C ILE A 86 -2.89 -2.38 -4.41
N ASN A 87 -2.45 -1.12 -4.50
CA ASN A 87 -2.94 -0.20 -5.52
C ASN A 87 -2.52 -0.62 -6.93
N GLY A 88 -1.29 -1.12 -7.08
CA GLY A 88 -0.76 -1.72 -8.30
C GLY A 88 -1.59 -2.92 -8.71
N LEU A 89 -1.80 -3.88 -7.81
CA LEU A 89 -2.68 -5.04 -8.06
C LEU A 89 -4.08 -4.59 -8.47
N ARG A 90 -4.68 -3.65 -7.76
CA ARG A 90 -6.02 -3.14 -8.10
C ARG A 90 -6.04 -2.51 -9.49
N SER A 91 -4.99 -1.78 -9.86
CA SER A 91 -4.89 -1.11 -11.16
C SER A 91 -4.81 -2.09 -12.33
N THR A 92 -4.27 -3.30 -12.15
CA THR A 92 -4.22 -4.29 -13.24
C THR A 92 -5.60 -4.80 -13.68
N PHE A 93 -6.64 -4.60 -12.86
CA PHE A 93 -8.02 -4.97 -13.19
C PHE A 93 -8.80 -3.84 -13.89
N TYR A 94 -8.26 -2.63 -13.89
CA TYR A 94 -8.87 -1.48 -14.56
C TYR A 94 -8.02 -1.12 -15.77
N ASP A 95 -8.62 -1.25 -16.94
CA ASP A 95 -7.94 -0.95 -18.20
C ASP A 95 -7.49 0.52 -18.25
N THR A 96 -6.32 0.77 -18.84
CA THR A 96 -5.72 2.12 -18.99
C THR A 96 -6.59 3.06 -19.83
N THR A 97 -7.62 2.50 -20.47
CA THR A 97 -8.61 3.14 -21.34
C THR A 97 -9.47 4.19 -20.64
N GLN A 98 -9.49 4.22 -19.29
CA GLN A 98 -10.13 5.31 -18.56
C GLN A 98 -9.35 6.63 -18.63
N LYS A 99 -8.06 6.59 -18.97
CA LYS A 99 -7.24 7.79 -19.21
C LYS A 99 -7.69 8.53 -20.49
N CYS A 100 -8.11 7.81 -21.54
CA CYS A 100 -8.61 8.43 -22.78
C CYS A 100 -10.00 9.07 -22.69
N ARG A 101 -10.84 8.70 -21.72
CA ARG A 101 -12.22 9.24 -21.66
C ARG A 101 -12.28 10.66 -21.09
N ASN A 102 -11.31 11.07 -20.26
CA ASN A 102 -11.29 12.41 -19.68
C ASN A 102 -10.54 13.42 -20.58
N ASP A 103 -9.56 12.98 -21.36
CA ASP A 103 -8.83 13.85 -22.30
C ASP A 103 -9.65 14.14 -23.57
N ALA A 104 -10.57 13.23 -23.97
CA ALA A 104 -11.44 13.43 -25.14
C ALA A 104 -12.57 14.46 -24.91
N LEU A 105 -12.86 14.83 -23.66
CA LEU A 105 -13.90 15.83 -23.32
C LEU A 105 -13.34 17.25 -23.17
N GLN A 106 -12.01 17.45 -23.27
CA GLN A 106 -11.39 18.79 -23.25
C GLN A 106 -11.12 19.37 -24.65
N HIS A 107 -11.38 18.62 -25.73
CA HIS A 107 -11.13 19.04 -27.10
C HIS A 107 -12.39 19.21 -27.97
N ILE A 108 -13.59 19.16 -27.36
CA ILE A 108 -14.85 19.53 -28.02
C ILE A 108 -15.40 20.78 -27.32
N GLY A 109 -14.63 21.86 -27.42
CA GLY A 109 -14.98 23.22 -27.01
C GLY A 109 -14.44 24.20 -28.04
#